data_AF-A0A919MEX5-F1
#
_entry.id   AF-A0A919MEX5-F1
#
_cell.length_a   1.000
_cell.length_b   1.000
_cell.length_c   1.000
_cell.angle_alpha   90.00
_cell.angle_beta   90.00
_cell.angle_gamma   90.00
#
_symmetry.space_group_name_H-M   'P 1'
#
loop_
_entity.id
_entity.type
_entity.pdbx_description
1 polymer ?
#
loop_
_entity_poly.entity_id
_entity_poly.type
_entity_poly.pdbx_seq_one_letter_code
_entity_poly.pdbx_strand_id
1 'polypeptide(L)'
;MEASSISAIAGSVSATIGMASAVIAAISARNSSRSAQASRDALQDTRVQRAVDNARAELRLLAEVTDAVHSMTTALGNAQRDPAGLAAARADLRRVLIVAGYRSDRAQALLSADRPISAADATALDEELTRKSADWHGVLRRAG
;
A
#
# COMPACT_ATOMS: atom_id res chain seq x y z
N MET A 1 53.25 -4.48 59.37
CA MET A 1 52.65 -5.00 58.12
C MET A 1 51.15 -4.72 58.15
N GLU A 2 50.69 -3.53 57.76
CA GLU A 2 49.24 -3.20 57.77
C GLU A 2 48.74 -2.49 56.50
N ALA A 3 49.64 -1.95 55.67
CA ALA A 3 49.26 -1.25 54.44
C ALA A 3 48.79 -2.19 53.30
N SER A 4 49.11 -3.49 53.37
CA SER A 4 48.80 -4.46 52.32
C SER A 4 47.32 -4.88 52.31
N SER A 5 46.68 -4.96 53.48
CA SER A 5 45.28 -5.38 53.63
C SER A 5 44.28 -4.32 53.18
N ILE A 6 44.53 -3.03 53.48
CA ILE A 6 43.64 -1.93 53.09
C ILE A 6 43.69 -1.70 51.56
N SER A 7 44.87 -1.82 50.95
CA SER A 7 45.05 -1.75 49.49
C SER A 7 44.31 -2.87 48.75
N ALA A 8 44.36 -4.11 49.27
CA ALA A 8 43.65 -5.26 48.70
C ALA A 8 42.12 -5.13 48.82
N ILE A 9 41.61 -4.59 49.94
CA ILE A 9 40.17 -4.32 50.13
C ILE A 9 39.71 -3.17 49.23
N ALA A 10 40.49 -2.09 49.11
CA ALA A 10 40.16 -0.98 48.22
C ALA A 10 40.17 -1.39 46.73
N GLY A 11 41.12 -2.26 46.33
CA GLY A 11 41.18 -2.85 45.00
C GLY A 11 40.02 -3.80 44.70
N SER A 12 39.60 -4.63 45.67
CA SER A 12 38.48 -5.56 45.50
C SER A 12 37.13 -4.84 45.44
N VAL A 13 36.91 -3.83 46.28
CA VAL A 13 35.70 -3.00 46.24
C VAL A 13 35.62 -2.21 44.93
N SER A 14 36.73 -1.63 44.47
CA SER A 14 36.77 -0.90 43.18
C SER A 14 36.56 -1.82 41.97
N ALA A 15 37.15 -3.03 41.97
CA ALA A 15 36.92 -4.01 40.90
C ALA A 15 35.46 -4.52 40.87
N THR A 16 34.84 -4.67 42.04
CA THR A 16 33.43 -5.10 42.16
C THR A 16 32.49 -4.00 41.68
N ILE A 17 32.74 -2.74 42.04
CA ILE A 17 31.98 -1.58 41.55
C ILE A 17 32.18 -1.41 40.04
N GLY A 18 33.41 -1.52 39.54
CA GLY A 18 33.71 -1.45 38.10
C GLY A 18 33.00 -2.55 37.29
N MET A 19 32.96 -3.79 37.79
CA MET A 19 32.20 -4.87 37.18
C MET A 19 30.69 -4.62 37.24
N ALA A 20 30.16 -4.15 38.37
CA ALA A 20 28.73 -3.84 38.50
C ALA A 20 28.31 -2.72 37.52
N SER A 21 29.10 -1.64 37.40
CA SER A 21 28.86 -0.57 36.45
C SER A 21 28.95 -1.03 34.99
N ALA A 22 29.91 -1.91 34.66
CA ALA A 22 30.02 -2.50 33.32
C ALA A 22 28.82 -3.40 32.97
N VAL A 23 28.33 -4.19 33.93
CA VAL A 23 27.13 -5.01 33.76
C VAL A 23 25.88 -4.14 33.54
N ILE A 24 25.72 -3.08 34.32
CA ILE A 24 24.60 -2.13 34.15
C ILE A 24 24.67 -1.44 32.77
N ALA A 25 25.86 -1.02 32.34
CA ALA A 25 26.05 -0.42 31.01
C ALA A 25 25.75 -1.42 29.88
N ALA A 26 26.17 -2.68 30.01
CA ALA A 26 25.86 -3.74 29.05
C ALA A 26 24.36 -4.06 28.98
N ILE A 27 23.67 -4.10 30.14
CA ILE A 27 22.21 -4.28 30.20
C ILE A 27 21.49 -3.09 29.56
N SER A 28 21.92 -1.87 29.87
CA SER A 28 21.35 -0.64 29.29
C SER A 28 21.52 -0.59 27.77
N ALA A 29 22.71 -0.89 27.27
CA ALA A 29 22.99 -0.97 25.82
C ALA A 29 22.14 -2.05 25.13
N ARG A 30 21.94 -3.21 25.77
CA ARG A 30 21.10 -4.29 25.25
C ARG A 30 19.61 -3.94 25.24
N ASN A 31 19.13 -3.21 26.25
CA ASN A 31 17.75 -2.73 26.28
C ASN A 31 17.51 -1.62 25.25
N SER A 32 18.48 -0.72 25.07
CA SER A 32 18.45 0.31 24.03
C SER A 32 18.40 -0.30 22.63
N SER A 33 19.23 -1.31 22.34
CA SER A 33 19.23 -1.98 21.04
C SER A 33 17.93 -2.75 20.77
N ARG A 34 17.38 -3.44 21.78
CA ARG A 34 16.06 -4.09 21.68
C ARG A 34 14.93 -3.09 21.42
N SER A 35 14.95 -1.95 22.13
CA SER A 35 13.95 -0.90 21.94
C SER A 35 14.05 -0.25 20.55
N ALA A 36 15.26 -0.01 20.07
CA ALA A 36 15.49 0.49 18.71
C ALA A 36 15.03 -0.52 17.65
N GLN A 37 15.27 -1.82 17.86
CA GLN A 37 14.80 -2.87 16.97
C GLN A 37 13.27 -2.95 16.96
N ALA A 38 12.62 -2.98 18.13
CA ALA A 38 11.16 -2.98 18.23
C ALA A 38 10.51 -1.76 17.57
N SER A 39 11.16 -0.59 17.65
CA SER A 39 10.70 0.62 16.96
C SER A 39 10.83 0.51 15.44
N ARG A 40 11.91 -0.11 14.94
CA ARG A 40 12.08 -0.38 13.50
C ARG A 40 11.04 -1.38 13.00
N ASP A 41 10.81 -2.45 13.76
CA ASP A 41 9.83 -3.48 13.43
C ASP A 41 8.42 -2.85 13.38
N ALA A 42 8.03 -2.06 14.39
CA ALA A 42 6.74 -1.36 14.41
C ALA A 42 6.56 -0.36 13.26
N LEU A 43 7.62 0.36 12.88
CA LEU A 43 7.59 1.26 11.72
C LEU A 43 7.47 0.48 10.40
N GLN A 44 8.11 -0.68 10.30
CA GLN A 44 8.02 -1.56 9.14
C GLN A 44 6.61 -2.14 9.03
N ASP A 45 6.04 -2.65 10.12
CA ASP A 45 4.66 -3.15 10.17
C ASP A 45 3.65 -2.07 9.76
N THR A 46 3.83 -0.84 10.26
CA THR A 46 2.97 0.30 9.88
C THR A 46 3.08 0.61 8.39
N ARG A 47 4.27 0.51 7.80
CA ARG A 47 4.48 0.74 6.35
C ARG A 47 3.81 -0.35 5.52
N VAL A 48 3.94 -1.62 5.93
CA VAL A 48 3.30 -2.75 5.25
C VAL A 48 1.77 -2.61 5.33
N GLN A 49 1.23 -2.30 6.50
CA GLN A 49 -0.20 -2.12 6.69
C GLN A 49 -0.76 -0.99 5.81
N ARG A 50 -0.07 0.17 5.74
CA ARG A 50 -0.46 1.26 4.83
C ARG A 50 -0.42 0.84 3.36
N ALA A 51 0.58 0.05 2.96
CA ALA A 51 0.64 -0.45 1.59
C ALA A 51 -0.53 -1.39 1.26
N VAL A 52 -0.91 -2.25 2.20
CA VAL A 52 -2.09 -3.15 2.07
C VAL A 52 -3.38 -2.35 1.98
N ASP A 53 -3.57 -1.37 2.86
CA ASP A 53 -4.79 -0.57 2.89
C ASP A 53 -4.94 0.29 1.63
N ASN A 54 -3.83 0.87 1.14
CA ASN A 54 -3.80 1.57 -0.14
C ASN A 54 -4.14 0.62 -1.30
N ALA A 55 -3.51 -0.55 -1.38
CA ALA A 55 -3.79 -1.51 -2.44
C ALA A 55 -5.26 -1.99 -2.44
N ARG A 56 -5.88 -2.15 -1.27
CA ARG A 56 -7.32 -2.46 -1.15
C ARG A 56 -8.20 -1.31 -1.63
N ALA A 57 -7.86 -0.06 -1.28
CA ALA A 57 -8.59 1.11 -1.75
C ALA A 57 -8.50 1.25 -3.28
N GLU A 58 -7.31 1.07 -3.84
CA GLU A 58 -7.06 1.11 -5.29
C GLU A 58 -7.82 -0.01 -6.03
N LEU A 59 -7.86 -1.23 -5.49
CA LEU A 59 -8.65 -2.32 -6.07
C LEU A 59 -10.16 -2.03 -6.07
N ARG A 60 -10.70 -1.38 -5.03
CA ARG A 60 -12.11 -0.97 -4.99
C ARG A 60 -12.40 0.08 -6.06
N LEU A 61 -11.56 1.09 -6.18
CA LEU A 61 -11.68 2.11 -7.21
C LEU A 61 -11.58 1.52 -8.62
N LEU A 62 -10.69 0.54 -8.83
CA LEU A 62 -10.56 -0.15 -10.11
C LEU A 62 -11.78 -1.01 -10.46
N ALA A 63 -12.42 -1.62 -9.46
CA ALA A 63 -13.69 -2.34 -9.66
C ALA A 63 -14.80 -1.36 -10.10
N GLU A 64 -14.92 -0.21 -9.44
CA GLU A 64 -15.87 0.84 -9.85
C GLU A 64 -15.60 1.34 -11.29
N VAL A 65 -14.33 1.52 -11.67
CA VAL A 65 -13.97 1.87 -13.05
C VAL A 65 -14.40 0.78 -14.03
N THR A 66 -14.18 -0.48 -13.69
CA THR A 66 -14.57 -1.63 -14.53
C THR A 66 -16.08 -1.68 -14.74
N ASP A 67 -16.85 -1.52 -13.68
CA ASP A 67 -18.32 -1.52 -13.74
C ASP A 67 -18.84 -0.35 -14.58
N ALA A 68 -18.27 0.85 -14.41
CA ALA A 68 -18.64 2.03 -15.18
C ALA A 68 -18.29 1.88 -16.68
N VAL A 69 -17.15 1.28 -16.99
CA VAL A 69 -16.74 0.94 -18.37
C VAL A 69 -17.72 -0.05 -19.00
N HIS A 70 -18.11 -1.10 -18.26
CA HIS A 70 -19.07 -2.09 -18.75
C HIS A 70 -20.46 -1.49 -18.99
N SER A 71 -20.92 -0.65 -18.06
CA SER A 71 -22.16 0.11 -18.17
C SER A 71 -22.16 1.02 -19.40
N MET A 72 -21.09 1.78 -19.61
CA MET A 72 -20.94 2.65 -20.78
C MET A 72 -20.91 1.86 -22.10
N THR A 73 -20.19 0.74 -22.14
CA THR A 73 -20.13 -0.14 -23.33
C THR A 73 -21.52 -0.70 -23.68
N THR A 74 -22.26 -1.13 -22.66
CA THR A 74 -23.65 -1.59 -22.81
C THR A 74 -24.58 -0.48 -23.29
N ALA A 75 -24.44 0.73 -22.74
CA ALA A 75 -25.23 1.89 -23.12
C ALA A 75 -24.96 2.31 -24.58
N LEU A 76 -23.71 2.22 -25.05
CA LEU A 76 -23.37 2.45 -26.46
C LEU A 76 -24.06 1.45 -27.39
N GLY A 77 -24.16 0.18 -26.98
CA GLY A 77 -24.93 -0.85 -27.69
C GLY A 77 -26.41 -0.50 -27.88
N ASN A 78 -26.97 0.28 -26.95
CA ASN A 78 -28.38 0.67 -26.92
C ASN A 78 -28.63 2.14 -27.28
N ALA A 79 -27.61 2.87 -27.74
CA ALA A 79 -27.64 4.32 -27.91
C ALA A 79 -28.81 4.85 -28.77
N GLN A 80 -29.23 4.09 -29.78
CA GLN A 80 -30.36 4.46 -30.65
C GLN A 80 -31.72 4.35 -29.93
N ARG A 81 -31.83 3.45 -28.96
CA ARG A 81 -33.08 3.19 -28.21
C ARG A 81 -33.15 4.02 -26.93
N ASP A 82 -32.01 4.24 -26.29
CA ASP A 82 -31.92 4.95 -25.02
C ASP A 82 -30.73 5.95 -24.99
N PRO A 83 -30.90 7.12 -25.61
CA PRO A 83 -29.88 8.17 -25.60
C PRO A 83 -29.69 8.79 -24.20
N ALA A 84 -30.71 8.77 -23.34
CA ALA A 84 -30.64 9.28 -21.98
C ALA A 84 -29.76 8.38 -21.10
N GLY A 85 -29.93 7.05 -21.22
CA GLY A 85 -29.08 6.08 -20.55
C GLY A 85 -27.61 6.18 -20.97
N LEU A 86 -27.33 6.43 -22.25
CA LEU A 86 -25.97 6.71 -22.72
C LEU A 86 -25.38 7.97 -22.07
N ALA A 87 -26.13 9.06 -22.00
CA ALA A 87 -25.67 10.30 -21.36
C ALA A 87 -25.38 10.09 -19.86
N ALA A 88 -26.23 9.33 -19.17
CA ALA A 88 -26.05 9.00 -17.76
C ALA A 88 -24.80 8.12 -17.54
N ALA A 89 -24.63 7.06 -18.34
CA ALA A 89 -23.46 6.17 -18.26
C ALA A 89 -22.16 6.92 -18.57
N ARG A 90 -22.18 7.86 -19.53
CA ARG A 90 -21.03 8.71 -19.86
C ARG A 90 -20.67 9.64 -18.69
N ALA A 91 -21.67 10.26 -18.07
CA ALA A 91 -21.46 11.13 -16.91
C ALA A 91 -20.90 10.35 -15.71
N ASP A 92 -21.41 9.15 -15.47
CA ASP A 92 -20.93 8.29 -14.39
C ASP A 92 -19.50 7.80 -14.63
N LEU A 93 -19.19 7.29 -15.83
CA LEU A 93 -17.83 6.91 -16.19
C LEU A 93 -16.87 8.09 -16.01
N ARG A 94 -17.23 9.29 -16.45
CA ARG A 94 -16.40 10.48 -16.26
C ARG A 94 -16.13 10.77 -14.78
N ARG A 95 -17.17 10.69 -13.94
CA ARG A 95 -17.06 10.89 -12.50
C ARG A 95 -16.13 9.86 -11.86
N VAL A 96 -16.34 8.57 -12.15
CA VAL A 96 -15.54 7.48 -11.59
C VAL A 96 -14.07 7.60 -11.99
N LEU A 97 -13.78 7.91 -13.26
CA LEU A 97 -12.41 8.12 -13.73
C LEU A 97 -11.70 9.27 -13.00
N ILE A 98 -12.43 10.36 -12.68
CA ILE A 98 -11.88 11.49 -11.92
C ILE A 98 -11.61 11.07 -10.47
N VAL A 99 -12.57 10.43 -9.80
CA VAL A 99 -12.44 10.01 -8.39
C VAL A 99 -11.32 8.98 -8.22
N ALA A 100 -11.23 8.02 -9.13
CA ALA A 100 -10.19 7.01 -9.14
C ALA A 100 -8.82 7.54 -9.62
N GLY A 101 -8.74 8.77 -10.14
CA GLY A 101 -7.54 9.29 -10.78
C GLY A 101 -7.07 8.45 -11.97
N TYR A 102 -7.98 7.68 -12.59
CA TYR A 102 -7.64 6.71 -13.63
C TYR A 102 -7.39 7.40 -14.97
N ARG A 103 -6.17 7.27 -15.46
CA ARG A 103 -5.75 7.82 -16.76
C ARG A 103 -5.51 6.69 -17.75
N SER A 104 -6.30 6.70 -18.83
CA SER A 104 -6.21 5.73 -19.93
C SER A 104 -6.77 6.34 -21.19
N ASP A 105 -5.99 6.27 -22.27
CA ASP A 105 -6.42 6.77 -23.58
C ASP A 105 -7.63 5.96 -24.10
N ARG A 106 -7.72 4.67 -23.76
CA ARG A 106 -8.85 3.81 -24.12
C ARG A 106 -10.13 4.21 -23.40
N ALA A 107 -10.04 4.52 -22.10
CA ALA A 107 -11.19 5.00 -21.34
C ALA A 107 -11.65 6.40 -21.83
N GLN A 108 -10.71 7.26 -22.25
CA GLN A 108 -11.04 8.56 -22.86
C GLN A 108 -11.68 8.42 -24.25
N ALA A 109 -11.19 7.47 -25.06
CA ALA A 109 -11.81 7.12 -26.33
C ALA A 109 -13.24 6.61 -26.13
N LEU A 110 -13.48 5.77 -25.11
CA LEU A 110 -14.81 5.30 -24.75
C LEU A 110 -15.75 6.45 -24.33
N LEU A 111 -15.27 7.42 -23.55
CA LEU A 111 -16.04 8.60 -23.18
C LEU A 111 -16.50 9.43 -24.39
N SER A 112 -15.68 9.46 -25.43
CA SER A 112 -15.91 10.23 -26.66
C SER A 112 -16.65 9.43 -27.73
N ALA A 113 -16.91 8.14 -27.50
CA ALA A 113 -17.60 7.29 -28.46
C ALA A 113 -19.10 7.61 -28.49
N ASP A 114 -19.65 7.69 -29.71
CA ASP A 114 -21.10 7.83 -29.97
C ASP A 114 -21.69 6.59 -30.66
N ARG A 115 -20.86 5.55 -30.84
CA ARG A 115 -21.24 4.26 -31.43
C ARG A 115 -20.63 3.13 -30.60
N PRO A 116 -21.16 1.90 -30.70
CA PRO A 116 -20.51 0.74 -30.11
C PRO A 116 -19.03 0.68 -30.49
N ILE A 117 -18.17 0.46 -29.50
CA ILE A 117 -16.74 0.26 -29.70
C ILE A 117 -16.50 -1.09 -30.40
N SER A 118 -15.34 -1.23 -31.04
CA SER A 118 -14.96 -2.51 -31.65
C SER A 118 -14.70 -3.57 -30.56
N ALA A 119 -14.86 -4.84 -30.91
CA ALA A 119 -14.51 -5.93 -29.99
C ALA A 119 -13.02 -5.90 -29.59
N ALA A 120 -12.14 -5.48 -30.51
CA ALA A 120 -10.71 -5.34 -30.22
C ALA A 120 -10.43 -4.23 -29.18
N ASP A 121 -11.12 -3.09 -29.28
CA ASP A 121 -10.98 -2.01 -28.30
C ASP A 121 -11.52 -2.42 -26.92
N ALA A 122 -12.64 -3.14 -26.91
CA ALA A 122 -13.22 -3.67 -25.68
C ALA A 122 -12.26 -4.66 -24.98
N THR A 123 -11.71 -5.63 -25.74
CA THR A 123 -10.72 -6.57 -25.21
C THR A 123 -9.46 -5.86 -24.73
N ALA A 124 -8.95 -4.88 -25.46
CA ALA A 124 -7.75 -4.16 -25.05
C ALA A 124 -7.95 -3.34 -23.76
N LEU A 125 -9.15 -2.78 -23.56
CA LEU A 125 -9.52 -2.08 -22.33
C LEU A 125 -9.66 -3.06 -21.15
N ASP A 126 -10.29 -4.22 -21.37
CA ASP A 126 -10.43 -5.27 -20.36
C ASP A 126 -9.06 -5.84 -19.92
N GLU A 127 -8.16 -6.08 -20.87
CA GLU A 127 -6.79 -6.50 -20.59
C GLU A 127 -6.02 -5.46 -19.76
N GLU A 128 -6.23 -4.16 -20.04
CA GLU A 128 -5.59 -3.08 -19.30
C GLU A 128 -6.06 -3.04 -17.84
N LEU A 129 -7.38 -3.14 -17.63
CA LEU A 129 -7.99 -3.18 -16.30
C LEU A 129 -7.55 -4.45 -15.53
N THR A 130 -7.53 -5.59 -16.21
CA THR A 130 -7.07 -6.86 -15.65
C THR A 130 -5.61 -6.79 -15.21
N ARG A 131 -4.74 -6.21 -16.04
CA ARG A 131 -3.32 -6.04 -15.71
C ARG A 131 -3.13 -5.15 -14.48
N LYS A 132 -3.81 -4.00 -14.43
CA LYS A 132 -3.76 -3.11 -13.25
C LYS A 132 -4.29 -3.79 -12.00
N SER A 133 -5.34 -4.60 -12.11
CA SER A 133 -5.87 -5.40 -11.01
C SER A 133 -4.83 -6.42 -10.52
N ALA A 134 -4.15 -7.10 -11.44
CA ALA A 134 -3.10 -8.05 -11.12
C ALA A 134 -1.91 -7.38 -10.40
N ASP A 135 -1.51 -6.17 -10.81
CA ASP A 135 -0.43 -5.41 -10.18
C ASP A 135 -0.74 -5.12 -8.71
N TRP A 136 -1.96 -4.66 -8.40
CA TRP A 136 -2.39 -4.39 -7.03
C TRP A 136 -2.55 -5.67 -6.18
N HIS A 137 -3.07 -6.75 -6.77
CA HIS A 137 -3.06 -8.05 -6.09
C HIS A 137 -1.64 -8.56 -5.82
N GLY A 138 -0.68 -8.24 -6.69
CA GLY A 138 0.74 -8.51 -6.48
C GLY A 138 1.32 -7.76 -5.26
N VAL A 139 0.86 -6.53 -4.99
CA VAL A 139 1.21 -5.79 -3.76
C VAL A 139 0.67 -6.52 -2.53
N LEU A 140 -0.61 -6.93 -2.55
CA LEU A 140 -1.21 -7.67 -1.44
C LEU A 140 -0.51 -8.99 -1.15
N ARG A 141 -0.14 -9.74 -2.20
CA ARG A 141 0.56 -11.03 -2.06
C ARG A 141 1.97 -10.88 -1.48
N ARG A 142 2.66 -9.77 -1.71
CA ARG A 142 4.00 -9.52 -1.15
C ARG A 142 3.97 -9.04 0.30
N ALA A 143 2.80 -8.59 0.76
CA ALA A 143 2.61 -8.03 2.09
C ALA A 143 2.11 -9.04 3.13
N GLY A 144 1.66 -10.23 2.70
CA GLY A 144 1.25 -11.35 3.55
C GLY A 144 2.14 -12.57 3.34
#